data_AF-A0A2S7PME1-F1
#
_entry.id   AF-A0A2S7PME1-F1
#
_cell.length_a   1.000
_cell.length_b   1.000
_cell.length_c   1.000
_cell.angle_alpha   90.00
_cell.angle_beta   90.00
_cell.angle_gamma   90.00
#
_symmetry.space_group_name_H-M   'P 1'
#
loop_
_entity.id
_entity.type
_entity.pdbx_description
1 polymer ?
#
loop_
_entity_poly.entity_id
_entity_poly.type
_entity_poly.pdbx_seq_one_letter_code
_entity_poly.pdbx_strand_id
1 'polypeptide(L)'
;MDITTGDLVTSLTSTAAFAEKLSDVFNNHALTSSFESNGVRDHVNVLSTTITPLKQVCCLLEDEVRGNGKPLFSAEGLQYVSVLVKECATKLAKIAPVVAVARTDVRQDKKWKHTSRKLKTDIVVSPAELTLDETKLLNDLEYAAWHRVSGHTRNYFQRLGEVQVRLLLVQQVIALGILSKNA
;
A
#
# COMPACT_ATOMS: atom_id res chain seq x y z
N MET A 1 -3.01 20.12 13.41
CA MET A 1 -2.96 19.03 14.40
C MET A 1 -1.60 18.42 14.24
N ASP A 2 -0.75 18.55 15.25
CA ASP A 2 0.63 18.09 15.17
C ASP A 2 0.64 16.57 15.20
N ILE A 3 1.24 15.95 14.17
CA ILE A 3 1.38 14.49 14.09
C ILE A 3 2.44 14.06 15.09
N THR A 4 2.08 13.11 15.96
CA THR A 4 3.03 12.51 16.88
C THR A 4 3.69 11.28 16.26
N THR A 5 4.86 10.89 16.78
CA THR A 5 5.50 9.62 16.41
C THR A 5 4.57 8.43 16.68
N GLY A 6 3.78 8.45 17.75
CA GLY A 6 2.81 7.40 18.07
C GLY A 6 1.66 7.29 17.06
N ASP A 7 1.14 8.41 16.56
CA ASP A 7 0.12 8.42 15.50
C ASP A 7 0.67 7.80 14.20
N LEU A 8 1.94 8.08 13.92
CA LEU A 8 2.62 7.60 12.73
C LEU A 8 2.92 6.11 12.81
N VAL A 9 3.38 5.60 13.96
CA VAL A 9 3.51 4.16 14.24
C VAL A 9 2.18 3.46 13.99
N THR A 10 1.10 3.94 14.59
CA THR A 10 -0.25 3.36 14.39
C THR A 10 -0.66 3.31 12.92
N SER A 11 -0.38 4.39 12.18
CA SER A 11 -0.69 4.49 10.75
C SER A 11 0.15 3.52 9.91
N LEU A 12 1.45 3.40 10.22
CA LEU A 12 2.37 2.48 9.56
C LEU A 12 1.98 1.02 9.81
N THR A 13 1.70 0.65 11.07
CA THR A 13 1.26 -0.69 11.45
C THR A 13 -0.01 -1.08 10.69
N SER A 14 -1.01 -0.21 10.68
CA SER A 14 -2.29 -0.46 10.00
C SER A 14 -2.11 -0.61 8.48
N THR A 15 -1.30 0.26 7.88
CA THR A 15 -1.01 0.22 6.44
C THR A 15 -0.22 -1.03 6.04
N ALA A 16 0.79 -1.40 6.84
CA ALA A 16 1.60 -2.60 6.61
C ALA A 16 0.74 -3.86 6.73
N ALA A 17 -0.06 -4.00 7.80
CA ALA A 17 -0.94 -5.14 8.00
C ALA A 17 -1.97 -5.28 6.86
N PHE A 18 -2.51 -4.17 6.36
CA PHE A 18 -3.41 -4.19 5.22
C PHE A 18 -2.69 -4.62 3.91
N ALA A 19 -1.47 -4.13 3.68
CA ALA A 19 -0.66 -4.54 2.53
C ALA A 19 -0.31 -6.03 2.56
N GLU A 20 -0.03 -6.58 3.74
CA GLU A 20 0.20 -8.01 3.96
C GLU A 20 -1.03 -8.84 3.59
N LYS A 21 -2.19 -8.50 4.13
CA LYS A 21 -3.45 -9.19 3.80
C LYS A 21 -3.74 -9.17 2.30
N LEU A 22 -3.52 -8.04 1.64
CA LEU A 22 -3.62 -7.97 0.19
C LEU A 22 -2.63 -8.93 -0.49
N SER A 23 -1.37 -8.89 -0.11
CA SER A 23 -0.33 -9.78 -0.66
C SER A 23 -0.71 -11.25 -0.50
N ASP A 24 -1.19 -11.65 0.68
CA ASP A 24 -1.60 -13.02 0.97
C ASP A 24 -2.75 -13.49 0.09
N VAL A 25 -3.79 -12.67 -0.08
CA VAL A 25 -4.92 -12.99 -0.96
C VAL A 25 -4.46 -13.16 -2.42
N PHE A 26 -3.60 -12.27 -2.90
CA PHE A 26 -3.05 -12.35 -4.26
C PHE A 26 -2.12 -13.57 -4.44
N ASN A 27 -1.28 -13.87 -3.46
CA ASN A 27 -0.40 -15.05 -3.47
C ASN A 27 -1.21 -16.34 -3.46
N ASN A 28 -2.22 -16.44 -2.59
CA ASN A 28 -3.12 -17.59 -2.54
C ASN A 28 -3.84 -17.79 -3.87
N HIS A 29 -4.34 -16.70 -4.48
CA HIS A 29 -4.94 -16.77 -5.80
C HIS A 29 -3.93 -17.23 -6.87
N ALA A 30 -2.71 -16.70 -6.87
CA ALA A 30 -1.67 -17.08 -7.83
C ALA A 30 -1.22 -18.54 -7.71
N LEU A 31 -1.33 -19.15 -6.52
CA LEU A 31 -1.02 -20.56 -6.29
C LEU A 31 -2.11 -21.51 -6.79
N THR A 32 -3.39 -21.11 -6.69
CA THR A 32 -4.54 -21.97 -7.01
C THR A 32 -5.05 -21.80 -8.43
N SER A 33 -4.79 -20.66 -9.05
CA SER A 33 -5.21 -20.37 -10.42
C SER A 33 -4.09 -20.71 -11.40
N SER A 34 -4.42 -21.27 -12.56
CA SER A 34 -3.47 -21.53 -13.67
C SER A 34 -3.03 -20.23 -14.38
N PHE A 35 -2.96 -19.12 -13.64
CA PHE A 35 -3.02 -17.77 -14.17
C PHE A 35 -1.64 -17.25 -14.54
N GLU A 36 -1.26 -17.46 -15.80
CA GLU A 36 -0.09 -16.83 -16.42
C GLU A 36 -0.40 -15.42 -16.93
N SER A 37 -1.02 -14.56 -16.12
CA SER A 37 -1.12 -13.14 -16.50
C SER A 37 0.01 -12.37 -15.82
N ASN A 38 0.99 -11.92 -16.62
CA ASN A 38 2.14 -11.14 -16.16
C ASN A 38 1.74 -9.95 -15.27
N GLY A 39 0.55 -9.37 -15.52
CA GLY A 39 0.02 -8.24 -14.73
C GLY A 39 -0.26 -8.56 -13.26
N VAL A 40 -0.74 -9.77 -12.92
CA VAL A 40 -0.99 -10.16 -11.52
C VAL A 40 0.33 -10.27 -10.77
N ARG A 41 1.32 -10.92 -11.38
CA ARG A 41 2.64 -11.12 -10.78
C ARG A 41 3.38 -9.81 -10.53
N ASP A 42 3.30 -8.87 -11.48
CA ASP A 42 3.88 -7.53 -11.30
C ASP A 42 3.22 -6.78 -10.15
N HIS A 43 1.90 -6.91 -9.99
CA HIS A 43 1.15 -6.31 -8.89
C HIS A 43 1.48 -6.92 -7.53
N VAL A 44 1.62 -8.25 -7.46
CA VAL A 44 2.08 -8.97 -6.26
C VAL A 44 3.49 -8.52 -5.87
N ASN A 45 4.39 -8.38 -6.84
CA ASN A 45 5.76 -7.94 -6.60
C ASN A 45 5.78 -6.54 -5.99
N VAL A 46 5.06 -5.57 -6.56
CA VAL A 46 5.00 -4.21 -6.02
C VAL A 46 4.40 -4.17 -4.61
N LEU A 47 3.37 -4.97 -4.34
CA LEU A 47 2.80 -5.09 -2.99
C LEU A 47 3.83 -5.63 -2.00
N SER A 48 4.48 -6.73 -2.36
CA SER A 48 5.51 -7.37 -1.53
C SER A 48 6.68 -6.44 -1.24
N THR A 49 7.14 -5.67 -2.23
CA THR A 49 8.24 -4.71 -2.05
C THR A 49 7.85 -3.48 -1.24
N THR A 50 6.55 -3.19 -1.11
CA THR A 50 6.03 -2.05 -0.31
C THR A 50 5.92 -2.37 1.18
N ILE A 51 5.71 -3.64 1.55
CA ILE A 51 5.54 -4.06 2.95
C ILE A 51 6.82 -3.82 3.77
N THR A 52 7.98 -4.22 3.25
CA THR A 52 9.24 -4.15 3.99
C THR A 52 9.61 -2.72 4.42
N PRO A 53 9.59 -1.71 3.52
CA PRO A 53 9.88 -0.32 3.92
C PRO A 53 8.91 0.23 4.98
N LEU A 54 7.62 -0.08 4.88
CA LEU A 54 6.63 0.33 5.89
C LEU A 54 6.97 -0.24 7.26
N LYS A 55 7.27 -1.54 7.34
CA LYS A 55 7.66 -2.21 8.59
C LYS A 55 8.96 -1.65 9.16
N GLN A 56 9.97 -1.44 8.32
CA GLN A 56 11.25 -0.92 8.78
C GLN A 56 11.14 0.49 9.36
N VAL A 57 10.40 1.39 8.69
CA VAL A 57 10.14 2.73 9.23
C VAL A 57 9.32 2.64 10.52
N CYS A 58 8.34 1.73 10.59
CA CYS A 58 7.57 1.48 11.82
C CYS A 58 8.46 1.07 13.00
N CYS A 59 9.32 0.06 12.81
CA CYS A 59 10.22 -0.42 13.86
C CYS A 59 11.14 0.69 14.38
N LEU A 60 11.71 1.52 13.49
CA LEU A 60 12.56 2.64 13.87
C LEU A 60 11.80 3.66 14.75
N LEU A 61 10.55 3.94 14.41
CA LEU A 61 9.72 4.87 15.18
C LEU A 61 9.20 4.25 16.48
N GLU A 62 8.96 2.95 16.54
CA GLU A 62 8.61 2.25 17.77
C GLU A 62 9.73 2.33 18.81
N ASP A 63 10.98 2.19 18.38
CA ASP A 63 12.13 2.34 19.27
C ASP A 63 12.19 3.76 19.87
N GLU A 64 11.89 4.79 19.07
CA GLU A 64 11.76 6.17 19.55
C GLU A 64 10.63 6.32 20.58
N VAL A 65 9.44 5.77 20.30
CA VAL A 65 8.28 5.81 21.22
C VAL A 65 8.57 5.11 22.54
N ARG A 66 9.35 4.02 22.53
CA ARG A 66 9.80 3.31 23.74
C ARG A 66 10.83 4.09 24.56
N GLY A 67 11.24 5.27 24.11
CA GLY A 67 12.22 6.11 24.80
C GLY A 67 13.67 5.70 24.55
N ASN A 68 13.94 4.84 23.56
CA ASN A 68 15.28 4.31 23.28
C ASN A 68 16.13 5.25 22.40
N GLY A 69 16.08 6.56 22.62
CA GLY A 69 16.93 7.49 21.88
C GLY A 69 16.42 8.93 21.82
N LYS A 70 17.12 9.73 21.01
CA LYS A 70 16.68 11.07 20.60
C LYS A 70 15.66 10.93 19.45
N PRO A 71 14.77 11.92 19.25
CA PRO A 71 13.89 11.95 18.09
C PRO A 71 14.67 11.73 16.78
N LEU A 72 14.21 10.79 15.96
CA LEU A 72 14.78 10.41 14.67
C LEU A 72 14.37 11.40 13.58
N PHE A 73 13.24 12.09 13.76
CA PHE A 73 12.71 13.06 12.82
C PHE A 73 12.48 14.43 13.46
N SER A 74 12.60 15.48 12.64
CA SER A 74 12.00 16.78 12.94
C SER A 74 10.47 16.71 12.74
N ALA A 75 9.76 17.76 13.14
CA ALA A 75 8.33 17.88 12.88
C ALA A 75 8.01 17.79 11.38
N GLU A 76 8.82 18.40 10.52
CA GLU A 76 8.70 18.32 9.06
C GLU A 76 8.97 16.90 8.55
N GLY A 77 9.93 16.19 9.16
CA GLY A 77 10.21 14.79 8.86
C GLY A 77 9.01 13.89 9.17
N LEU A 78 8.41 14.03 10.36
CA LEU A 78 7.19 13.31 10.74
C LEU A 78 6.02 13.61 9.79
N GLN A 79 5.86 14.89 9.42
CA GLN A 79 4.83 15.30 8.46
C GLN A 79 5.06 14.67 7.09
N TYR A 80 6.30 14.64 6.61
CA TYR A 80 6.65 14.02 5.33
C TYR A 80 6.33 12.52 5.32
N VAL A 81 6.73 11.78 6.36
CA VAL A 81 6.43 10.34 6.46
C VAL A 81 4.92 10.12 6.58
N SER A 82 4.19 10.95 7.33
CA SER A 82 2.73 10.87 7.41
C SER A 82 2.06 11.00 6.04
N VAL A 83 2.54 11.93 5.19
CA VAL A 83 2.04 12.07 3.81
C VAL A 83 2.31 10.81 3.00
N LEU A 84 3.51 10.23 3.09
CA LEU A 84 3.84 8.99 2.39
C LEU A 84 2.96 7.83 2.82
N VAL A 85 2.72 7.68 4.13
CA VAL A 85 1.90 6.59 4.68
C VAL A 85 0.43 6.74 4.25
N LYS A 86 -0.12 7.96 4.31
CA LYS A 86 -1.48 8.25 3.82
C LYS A 86 -1.62 7.99 2.32
N GLU A 87 -0.62 8.37 1.54
CA GLU A 87 -0.59 8.10 0.11
C GLU A 87 -0.53 6.60 -0.16
N CYS A 88 0.32 5.86 0.56
CA CYS A 88 0.40 4.41 0.48
C CYS A 88 -0.95 3.74 0.80
N ALA A 89 -1.55 4.07 1.96
CA ALA A 89 -2.86 3.58 2.39
C ALA A 89 -3.94 3.83 1.33
N THR A 90 -3.99 5.05 0.79
CA THR A 90 -4.93 5.44 -0.28
C THR A 90 -4.76 4.59 -1.54
N LYS A 91 -3.52 4.31 -1.97
CA LYS A 91 -3.27 3.49 -3.17
C LYS A 91 -3.59 2.02 -2.92
N LEU A 92 -3.25 1.49 -1.75
CA LEU A 92 -3.57 0.12 -1.36
C LEU A 92 -5.09 -0.10 -1.30
N ALA A 93 -5.84 0.83 -0.71
CA ALA A 93 -7.30 0.75 -0.57
C ALA A 93 -8.04 0.68 -1.93
N LYS A 94 -7.41 1.12 -3.03
CA LYS A 94 -8.00 1.06 -4.37
C LYS A 94 -7.93 -0.32 -5.02
N ILE A 95 -7.08 -1.21 -4.55
CA ILE A 95 -6.80 -2.48 -5.24
C ILE A 95 -8.05 -3.35 -5.29
N ALA A 96 -8.67 -3.63 -4.14
CA ALA A 96 -9.86 -4.48 -4.07
C ALA A 96 -11.05 -3.93 -4.90
N PRO A 97 -11.41 -2.63 -4.80
CA PRO A 97 -12.44 -2.04 -5.67
C PRO A 97 -12.16 -2.15 -7.16
N VAL A 98 -10.90 -2.02 -7.60
CA VAL A 98 -10.56 -2.14 -9.03
C VAL A 98 -10.71 -3.59 -9.52
N VAL A 99 -10.26 -4.56 -8.71
CA VAL A 99 -10.45 -6.00 -9.00
C VAL A 99 -11.94 -6.32 -9.10
N ALA A 100 -12.74 -5.90 -8.12
CA ALA A 100 -14.19 -6.11 -8.09
C ALA A 100 -14.90 -5.55 -9.35
N VAL A 101 -14.45 -4.41 -9.85
CA VAL A 101 -15.02 -3.80 -11.06
C VAL A 101 -14.57 -4.54 -12.32
N ALA A 102 -13.36 -5.10 -12.34
CA ALA A 102 -12.84 -5.87 -13.47
C ALA A 102 -13.49 -7.25 -13.64
N ARG A 103 -14.24 -7.72 -12.64
CA ARG A 103 -15.14 -8.87 -12.73
C ARG A 103 -16.33 -8.66 -13.69
N THR A 104 -16.70 -7.42 -14.01
CA THR A 104 -17.95 -7.18 -14.75
C THR A 104 -17.88 -7.61 -16.22
N ASP A 105 -18.86 -8.45 -16.60
CA ASP A 105 -19.06 -9.00 -17.93
C ASP A 105 -19.23 -7.90 -18.99
N VAL A 106 -18.79 -8.17 -20.22
CA VAL A 106 -18.62 -7.21 -21.34
C VAL A 106 -19.87 -6.37 -21.62
N ARG A 107 -21.06 -6.87 -21.25
CA ARG A 107 -22.36 -6.20 -21.42
C ARG A 107 -22.59 -4.99 -20.49
N GLN A 108 -21.71 -4.72 -19.52
CA GLN A 108 -21.81 -3.60 -18.57
C GLN A 108 -20.80 -2.46 -18.82
N ASP A 109 -20.33 -2.29 -20.05
CA ASP A 109 -19.30 -1.30 -20.43
C ASP A 109 -19.62 0.15 -19.99
N LYS A 110 -20.90 0.51 -19.87
CA LYS A 110 -21.35 1.81 -19.30
C LYS A 110 -21.14 1.90 -17.79
N LYS A 111 -21.45 0.84 -17.02
CA LYS A 111 -21.18 0.78 -15.57
C LYS A 111 -19.68 0.74 -15.32
N TRP A 112 -18.93 -0.03 -16.11
CA TRP A 112 -17.47 0.00 -16.09
C TRP A 112 -16.91 1.42 -16.30
N LYS A 113 -17.35 2.15 -17.33
CA LYS A 113 -16.93 3.54 -17.58
C LYS A 113 -17.29 4.49 -16.43
N HIS A 114 -18.47 4.32 -15.83
CA HIS A 114 -18.90 5.17 -14.71
C HIS A 114 -18.11 4.88 -13.42
N THR A 115 -17.92 3.61 -13.09
CA THR A 115 -17.25 3.19 -11.87
C THR A 115 -15.73 3.35 -11.98
N SER A 116 -15.13 3.05 -13.14
CA SER A 116 -13.71 3.34 -13.39
C SER A 116 -13.40 4.83 -13.31
N ARG A 117 -14.30 5.72 -13.78
CA ARG A 117 -14.18 7.17 -13.57
C ARG A 117 -14.22 7.54 -12.08
N LYS A 118 -15.09 6.93 -11.29
CA LYS A 118 -15.13 7.13 -9.82
C LYS A 118 -13.90 6.56 -9.11
N LEU A 119 -13.26 5.54 -9.67
CA LEU A 119 -12.02 4.98 -9.15
C LEU A 119 -10.78 5.83 -9.50
N LYS A 120 -10.88 6.71 -10.51
CA LYS A 120 -9.82 7.70 -10.84
C LYS A 120 -9.67 8.77 -9.77
N THR A 121 -10.74 9.15 -9.07
CA THR A 121 -10.63 10.01 -7.88
C THR A 121 -9.95 9.26 -6.74
N ASP A 122 -9.06 9.93 -6.00
CA ASP A 122 -8.40 9.33 -4.85
C ASP A 122 -9.41 9.07 -3.74
N ILE A 123 -9.52 7.79 -3.34
CA ILE A 123 -10.29 7.40 -2.16
C ILE A 123 -9.40 7.83 -1.00
N VAL A 124 -9.71 8.98 -0.39
CA VAL A 124 -8.98 9.42 0.80
C VAL A 124 -9.43 8.51 1.94
N VAL A 125 -8.54 7.64 2.40
CA VAL A 125 -8.80 6.71 3.50
C VAL A 125 -7.79 7.00 4.59
N SER A 126 -8.26 7.05 5.84
CA SER A 126 -7.36 7.06 6.98
C SER A 126 -6.68 5.69 7.09
N PRO A 127 -5.35 5.62 7.31
CA PRO A 127 -4.68 4.34 7.55
C PRO A 127 -5.36 3.44 8.60
N ALA A 128 -5.96 4.05 9.63
CA ALA A 128 -6.67 3.33 10.70
C ALA A 128 -8.01 2.71 10.26
N GLU A 129 -8.57 3.13 9.13
CA GLU A 129 -9.85 2.65 8.59
C GLU A 129 -9.67 1.56 7.53
N LEU A 130 -8.43 1.13 7.28
CA LEU A 130 -8.12 0.11 6.29
C LEU A 130 -8.65 -1.26 6.74
N THR A 131 -9.65 -1.77 6.00
CA THR A 131 -10.22 -3.09 6.21
C THR A 131 -10.29 -3.85 4.89
N LEU A 132 -9.96 -5.14 4.91
CA LEU A 132 -10.05 -6.02 3.75
C LEU A 132 -11.04 -7.15 4.02
N ASP A 133 -12.00 -7.33 3.11
CA ASP A 133 -12.81 -8.54 3.02
C ASP A 133 -12.07 -9.53 2.10
N GLU A 134 -11.26 -10.39 2.71
CA GLU A 134 -10.37 -11.33 2.02
C GLU A 134 -11.14 -12.33 1.16
N THR A 135 -12.24 -12.88 1.70
CA THR A 135 -13.09 -13.83 0.97
C THR A 135 -13.74 -13.19 -0.23
N LYS A 136 -14.25 -11.96 -0.09
CA LYS A 136 -14.82 -11.22 -1.22
C LYS A 136 -13.77 -10.89 -2.27
N LEU A 137 -12.58 -10.43 -1.86
CA LEU A 137 -11.51 -10.12 -2.80
C LEU A 137 -11.07 -11.38 -3.56
N LEU A 138 -10.88 -12.51 -2.88
CA LEU A 138 -10.51 -13.77 -3.52
C LEU A 138 -11.54 -14.18 -4.59
N ASN A 139 -12.83 -14.13 -4.25
CA ASN A 139 -13.90 -14.35 -5.23
C ASN A 139 -13.80 -13.36 -6.40
N ASP A 140 -13.55 -12.07 -6.14
CA ASP A 140 -13.45 -11.08 -7.21
C ASP A 140 -12.24 -11.33 -8.13
N LEU A 141 -11.11 -11.84 -7.60
CA LEU A 141 -9.93 -12.23 -8.37
C LEU A 141 -10.21 -13.40 -9.31
N GLU A 142 -10.94 -14.42 -8.86
CA GLU A 142 -11.30 -15.62 -9.65
C GLU A 142 -12.06 -15.29 -10.93
N TYR A 143 -12.91 -14.26 -10.90
CA TYR A 143 -13.76 -13.87 -12.03
C TYR A 143 -13.29 -12.59 -12.73
N ALA A 144 -12.14 -12.03 -12.36
CA ALA A 144 -11.64 -10.76 -12.90
C ALA A 144 -11.06 -10.90 -14.33
N ALA A 145 -11.46 -9.99 -15.22
CA ALA A 145 -10.82 -9.82 -16.53
C ALA A 145 -9.52 -8.99 -16.37
N TRP A 146 -8.41 -9.65 -16.03
CA TRP A 146 -7.13 -9.02 -15.68
C TRP A 146 -6.53 -8.08 -16.74
N HIS A 147 -6.75 -8.34 -18.02
CA HIS A 147 -6.33 -7.44 -19.10
C HIS A 147 -6.96 -6.04 -19.00
N ARG A 148 -8.08 -5.89 -18.26
CA ARG A 148 -8.75 -4.60 -17.99
C ARG A 148 -8.26 -3.95 -16.71
N VAL A 149 -7.81 -4.75 -15.75
CA VAL A 149 -7.21 -4.29 -14.49
C VAL A 149 -5.95 -3.50 -14.80
N SER A 150 -5.04 -4.09 -15.60
CA SER A 150 -3.72 -3.53 -15.88
C SER A 150 -3.75 -2.11 -16.46
N GLY A 151 -4.71 -1.80 -17.35
CA GLY A 151 -4.86 -0.46 -17.93
C GLY A 151 -5.25 0.64 -16.94
N HIS A 152 -5.93 0.28 -15.84
CA HIS A 152 -6.35 1.23 -14.80
C HIS A 152 -5.46 1.21 -13.57
N THR A 153 -4.83 0.07 -13.28
CA THR A 153 -3.97 -0.09 -12.11
C THR A 153 -2.53 0.30 -12.38
N ARG A 154 -2.08 0.35 -13.64
CA ARG A 154 -0.67 0.68 -13.97
C ARG A 154 -0.19 1.96 -13.29
N ASN A 155 -0.94 3.06 -13.40
CA ASN A 155 -0.55 4.33 -12.76
C ASN A 155 -0.58 4.23 -11.23
N TYR A 156 -1.46 3.42 -10.65
CA TYR A 156 -1.53 3.22 -9.20
C TYR A 156 -0.35 2.41 -8.68
N PHE A 157 0.00 1.31 -9.34
CA PHE A 157 1.17 0.50 -8.97
C PHE A 157 2.48 1.23 -9.23
N GLN A 158 2.58 2.01 -10.32
CA GLN A 158 3.72 2.89 -10.54
C GLN A 158 3.86 3.89 -9.38
N ARG A 159 2.76 4.53 -8.98
CA ARG A 159 2.78 5.50 -7.88
C ARG A 159 3.08 4.83 -6.53
N LEU A 160 2.58 3.62 -6.31
CA LEU A 160 2.90 2.83 -5.13
C LEU A 160 4.40 2.50 -5.07
N GLY A 161 5.01 2.17 -6.22
CA GLY A 161 6.45 2.01 -6.35
C GLY A 161 7.23 3.30 -6.05
N GLU A 162 6.75 4.46 -6.50
CA GLU A 162 7.37 5.75 -6.14
C GLU A 162 7.31 6.02 -4.63
N VAL A 163 6.18 5.73 -3.98
CA VAL A 163 6.03 5.85 -2.51
C VAL A 163 6.95 4.87 -1.79
N GLN A 164 7.04 3.62 -2.26
CA GLN A 164 7.97 2.63 -1.74
C GLN A 164 9.42 3.14 -1.78
N VAL A 165 9.88 3.67 -2.91
CA VAL A 165 11.24 4.20 -3.04
C VAL A 165 11.48 5.35 -2.05
N ARG A 166 10.49 6.22 -1.85
CA ARG A 166 10.60 7.32 -0.87
C ARG A 166 10.67 6.81 0.57
N LEU A 167 9.90 5.78 0.92
CA LEU A 167 9.99 5.14 2.24
C LEU A 167 11.35 4.46 2.46
N LEU A 168 11.91 3.84 1.42
CA LEU A 168 13.28 3.31 1.47
C LEU A 168 14.32 4.40 1.70
N LEU A 169 14.22 5.53 1.01
CA LEU A 169 15.12 6.67 1.22
C LEU A 169 15.02 7.20 2.65
N VAL A 170 13.81 7.30 3.19
CA VAL A 170 13.60 7.66 4.61
C VAL A 170 14.35 6.70 5.53
N GLN A 171 14.18 5.39 5.32
CA GLN A 171 14.86 4.36 6.11
C GLN A 171 16.40 4.47 5.99
N GLN A 172 16.93 4.69 4.79
CA GLN A 172 18.37 4.86 4.55
C GLN A 172 18.95 6.10 5.24
N VAL A 173 18.25 7.24 5.18
CA VAL A 173 18.68 8.49 5.84
C VAL A 173 18.74 8.31 7.37
N ILE A 174 17.74 7.65 7.96
CA ILE A 174 17.75 7.35 9.40
C ILE A 174 18.93 6.45 9.75
N ALA A 175 19.15 5.37 9.00
CA ALA A 175 20.24 4.44 9.25
C ALA A 175 21.62 5.13 9.20
N LEU A 176 21.85 5.99 8.20
CA LEU A 176 23.08 6.79 8.11
C LEU A 176 23.20 7.80 9.26
N GLY A 177 22.09 8.41 9.68
CA GLY A 177 22.04 9.30 10.84
C GLY A 177 22.39 8.61 12.16
N ILE A 178 22.04 7.33 12.30
CA ILE A 178 22.43 6.51 13.46
C ILE A 178 23.92 6.15 13.38
N LEU A 179 24.38 5.67 12.22
CA LEU A 179 25.78 5.27 12.02
C LEU A 179 26.76 6.43 12.24
N SER A 180 26.45 7.62 11.73
CA SER A 180 27.30 8.82 11.89
C SER A 180 27.41 9.31 13.33
N LYS A 181 26.47 8.98 14.21
CA LYS A 181 26.53 9.32 15.64
C LYS A 181 27.34 8.31 16.46
N ASN A 182 27.58 7.12 15.91
CA ASN A 182 28.29 6.02 16.55
C ASN A 182 29.73 5.85 16.02
N ALA A 183 30.16 6.70 15.08
CA ALA A 183 31.50 6.78 14.53
C ALA A 183 32.31 7.89 15.21
#